data_AF-A0A5Q4SVE4-F1
#
_entry.id   AF-A0A5Q4SVE4-F1
#
_cell.length_a   1.000
_cell.length_b   1.000
_cell.length_c   1.000
_cell.angle_alpha   90.00
_cell.angle_beta   90.00
_cell.angle_gamma   90.00
#
_symmetry.space_group_name_H-M   'P 1'
#
loop_
_entity.id
_entity.type
_entity.pdbx_description
1 polymer ?
#
loop_
_entity_poly.entity_id
_entity_poly.type
_entity_poly.pdbx_seq_one_letter_code
_entity_poly.pdbx_strand_id
1 'polypeptide(L)'
;MKGAKACFQRYGDVIWTKDTSGDGYSVYTNWTNQLKQPSGTWKTYRTGKCSNPGSNGDYASCNKDFYEATSTNAYGGKGSRIQVSACVASIGDDECQTSTWITNDS
;
A
#
# COMPACT_ATOMS: atom_id res chain seq x y z
N MET A 1 0.28 14.92 3.95
CA MET A 1 -1.17 14.89 4.23
C MET A 1 -1.37 15.13 5.73
N LYS A 2 -2.37 15.92 6.13
CA LYS A 2 -2.79 15.98 7.53
C LYS A 2 -3.67 14.76 7.79
N GLY A 3 -3.46 14.04 8.89
CA GLY A 3 -4.37 12.96 9.30
C GLY A 3 -3.91 11.54 8.98
N ALA A 4 -3.34 11.23 7.82
CA ALA A 4 -2.95 9.84 7.51
C ALA A 4 -1.49 9.66 7.07
N LYS A 5 -0.89 8.52 7.44
CA LYS A 5 0.38 8.02 6.91
C LYS A 5 0.24 6.58 6.43
N ALA A 6 0.72 6.31 5.22
CA ALA A 6 0.82 4.96 4.64
C ALA A 6 2.28 4.61 4.36
N CYS A 7 2.68 3.39 4.65
CA CYS A 7 4.02 2.88 4.33
C CYS A 7 3.95 1.43 3.86
N PHE A 8 4.84 1.05 2.95
CA PHE A 8 5.06 -0.35 2.58
C PHE A 8 6.43 -0.80 3.10
N GLN A 9 6.43 -1.88 3.87
CA GLN A 9 7.62 -2.57 4.34
C GLN A 9 7.87 -3.78 3.45
N ARG A 10 9.00 -3.79 2.73
CA ARG A 10 9.36 -4.84 1.76
C ARG A 10 9.49 -6.21 2.41
N TYR A 11 10.33 -6.32 3.44
CA TYR A 11 10.46 -7.57 4.20
C TYR A 11 9.21 -7.85 5.03
N GLY A 12 8.51 -8.93 4.67
CA GLY A 12 7.26 -9.34 5.31
C GLY A 12 5.99 -8.75 4.69
N ASP A 13 6.13 -7.99 3.59
CA ASP A 13 5.02 -7.49 2.79
C ASP A 13 3.92 -6.77 3.59
N VAL A 14 4.36 -5.93 4.52
CA VAL A 14 3.46 -5.25 5.46
C VAL A 14 3.10 -3.87 4.94
N ILE A 15 1.80 -3.62 4.80
CA ILE A 15 1.28 -2.28 4.57
C ILE A 15 0.87 -1.70 5.91
N TRP A 16 1.48 -0.58 6.28
CA TRP A 16 1.22 0.16 7.51
C TRP A 16 0.31 1.36 7.22
N THR A 17 -0.70 1.53 8.06
CA THR A 17 -1.60 2.69 8.09
C THR A 17 -1.50 3.31 9.47
N LYS A 18 -1.32 4.62 9.56
CA LYS A 18 -1.34 5.35 10.83
C LYS A 18 -2.26 6.55 10.74
N ASP A 19 -3.09 6.72 11.76
CA ASP A 19 -3.75 7.98 12.03
C ASP A 19 -2.75 8.92 12.73
N THR A 20 -2.63 10.14 12.22
CA THR A 20 -1.72 11.17 12.71
C THR A 20 -2.47 12.37 13.28
N SER A 21 -3.81 12.35 13.27
CA SER A 21 -4.67 13.45 13.72
C SER A 21 -5.83 12.92 14.57
N GLY A 22 -6.03 13.48 15.76
CA GLY A 22 -7.17 13.15 16.61
C GLY A 22 -8.46 13.89 16.24
N ASP A 23 -8.79 13.96 14.96
CA ASP A 23 -9.93 14.74 14.45
C ASP A 23 -11.22 13.93 14.30
N GLY A 24 -11.16 12.62 14.57
CA GLY A 24 -12.32 11.72 14.53
C GLY A 24 -12.64 11.17 13.13
N TYR A 25 -11.83 11.47 12.11
CA TYR A 25 -11.96 10.84 10.79
C TYR A 25 -11.24 9.49 10.74
N SER A 26 -11.84 8.52 10.06
CA SER A 26 -11.19 7.22 9.88
C SER A 26 -10.10 7.29 8.80
N VAL A 27 -8.96 6.66 9.04
CA VAL A 27 -7.87 6.58 8.05
C VAL A 27 -7.71 5.19 7.46
N TYR A 28 -7.24 5.13 6.22
CA TYR A 28 -6.96 3.87 5.55
C TYR A 28 -5.86 4.03 4.49
N THR A 29 -5.32 2.90 4.04
CA THR A 29 -4.34 2.86 2.94
C THR A 29 -4.92 2.10 1.75
N ASN A 30 -5.07 2.76 0.60
CA ASN A 30 -5.25 2.05 -0.66
C ASN A 30 -3.90 1.56 -1.16
N TRP A 31 -3.86 0.40 -1.80
CA TRP A 31 -2.64 -0.14 -2.38
C TRP A 31 -2.88 -0.76 -3.75
N THR A 32 -1.88 -0.64 -4.61
CA THR A 32 -1.83 -1.27 -5.92
C THR A 32 -0.54 -2.05 -6.06
N ASN A 33 -0.62 -3.27 -6.57
CA ASN A 33 0.50 -4.14 -6.87
C ASN A 33 0.57 -4.41 -8.38
N GLN A 34 1.76 -4.19 -8.94
CA GLN A 34 2.06 -4.49 -10.33
C GLN A 34 3.14 -5.56 -10.42
N LEU A 35 3.00 -6.43 -11.42
CA LEU A 35 3.99 -7.45 -11.75
C LEU A 35 4.75 -7.02 -13.00
N LYS A 36 6.06 -7.29 -13.02
CA LYS A 36 6.89 -7.07 -14.20
C LYS A 36 6.66 -8.20 -15.19
N GLN A 37 6.29 -7.89 -16.42
CA GLN A 37 6.19 -8.88 -17.50
C GLN A 37 7.58 -9.20 -18.06
N PRO A 38 7.76 -10.33 -18.78
CA PRO A 38 9.03 -10.65 -19.44
C PRO A 38 9.51 -9.56 -20.40
N SER A 39 8.58 -8.82 -21.01
CA SER A 39 8.87 -7.66 -21.87
C SER A 39 9.41 -6.43 -21.11
N GLY A 40 9.45 -6.47 -19.78
CA GLY A 40 9.89 -5.36 -18.93
C GLY A 40 8.78 -4.36 -18.56
N THR A 41 7.59 -4.48 -19.16
CA THR A 41 6.43 -3.64 -18.84
C THR A 41 5.78 -4.05 -17.52
N TRP A 42 5.15 -3.11 -16.83
CA TRP A 42 4.45 -3.36 -15.58
C TRP A 42 2.94 -3.48 -15.80
N LYS A 43 2.33 -4.49 -15.20
CA LYS A 43 0.88 -4.73 -15.30
C LYS A 43 0.26 -4.86 -13.91
N THR A 44 -0.84 -4.15 -13.69
CA THR A 44 -1.65 -4.24 -12.46
C THR A 44 -2.15 -5.67 -12.28
N TYR A 45 -1.90 -6.20 -11.08
CA TYR A 45 -2.23 -7.57 -10.73
C TYR A 45 -3.24 -7.63 -9.57
N ARG A 46 -2.99 -6.86 -8.50
CA ARG A 46 -3.90 -6.77 -7.34
C ARG A 46 -4.03 -5.34 -6.87
N THR A 47 -5.17 -5.01 -6.32
CA THR A 47 -5.44 -3.77 -5.58
C THR A 47 -6.19 -4.09 -4.31
N GLY A 48 -6.20 -3.18 -3.36
CA GLY A 48 -7.03 -3.31 -2.18
C GLY A 48 -6.92 -2.13 -1.22
N LYS A 49 -7.58 -2.30 -0.08
CA LYS A 49 -7.63 -1.34 1.01
C LYS A 49 -7.14 -2.00 2.30
N CYS A 50 -6.36 -1.26 3.07
CA CYS A 50 -5.93 -1.60 4.42
C CYS A 50 -6.46 -0.53 5.39
N SER A 51 -7.58 -0.82 6.03
CA SER A 51 -8.21 0.08 6.99
C SER A 51 -7.55 -0.02 8.36
N ASN A 52 -7.47 1.08 9.09
CA ASN A 52 -7.18 1.05 10.52
C ASN A 52 -8.49 0.96 11.31
N PRO A 53 -8.83 -0.16 11.97
CA PRO A 53 -9.98 -0.24 12.86
C PRO A 53 -9.71 0.38 14.26
N GLY A 54 -8.45 0.73 14.55
CA GLY A 54 -8.01 1.27 15.85
C GLY A 54 -8.20 2.77 15.99
N SER A 55 -8.21 3.22 17.25
CA SER A 55 -8.28 4.63 17.64
C SER A 55 -7.05 5.43 17.21
N ASN A 56 -7.21 6.76 17.17
CA ASN A 56 -6.15 7.75 16.91
C ASN A 56 -4.82 7.39 17.61
N GLY A 57 -3.72 7.46 16.85
CA GLY A 57 -2.35 7.31 17.35
C GLY A 57 -1.70 5.94 17.08
N ASP A 58 -2.52 4.90 16.89
CA ASP A 58 -2.03 3.54 16.66
C ASP A 58 -1.74 3.25 15.18
N TYR A 59 -0.73 2.41 14.96
CA TYR A 59 -0.46 1.82 13.66
C TYR A 59 -1.34 0.57 13.48
N ALA A 60 -2.07 0.50 12.37
CA ALA A 60 -2.61 -0.74 11.86
C ALA A 60 -1.72 -1.27 10.72
N SER A 61 -1.72 -2.60 10.58
CA SER A 61 -0.97 -3.28 9.54
C SER A 61 -1.85 -4.30 8.82
N CYS A 62 -1.66 -4.40 7.52
CA CYS A 62 -2.17 -5.50 6.73
C CYS A 62 -0.99 -6.25 6.11
N ASN A 63 -0.82 -7.50 6.50
CA ASN A 63 0.12 -8.40 5.85
C ASN A 63 -0.42 -8.78 4.46
N LYS A 64 0.50 -8.79 3.51
CA LYS A 64 0.29 -9.29 2.15
C LYS A 64 1.36 -10.33 1.86
N ASP A 65 1.28 -10.89 0.67
CA ASP A 65 2.21 -11.88 0.15
C ASP A 65 2.45 -11.50 -1.32
N PHE A 66 3.42 -10.62 -1.53
CA PHE A 66 3.77 -10.05 -2.83
C PHE A 66 4.99 -10.77 -3.41
N TYR A 67 5.13 -10.73 -4.73
CA TYR A 67 6.29 -11.33 -5.37
C TYR A 67 7.55 -10.51 -5.10
N GLU A 68 8.56 -11.17 -4.54
CA GLU A 68 9.93 -10.67 -4.35
C GLU A 68 10.62 -10.41 -5.69
N ALA A 69 11.49 -9.41 -5.77
CA ALA A 69 12.17 -8.95 -6.97
C ALA A 69 12.75 -10.04 -7.87
N THR A 70 13.32 -11.08 -7.25
CA THR A 70 14.00 -12.20 -7.94
C THR A 70 13.09 -13.40 -8.20
N SER A 71 11.90 -13.43 -7.60
CA SER A 71 10.91 -14.49 -7.77
C SER A 71 10.24 -14.42 -9.14
N THR A 72 9.95 -15.58 -9.74
CA THR A 72 9.14 -15.63 -10.96
C THR A 72 7.69 -15.36 -10.60
N ASN A 73 7.11 -14.33 -11.21
CA ASN A 73 5.74 -13.92 -10.93
C ASN A 73 4.72 -14.62 -11.86
N ALA A 74 3.43 -14.39 -11.60
CA ALA A 74 2.33 -15.01 -12.35
C ALA A 74 2.30 -14.71 -13.86
N TYR A 75 3.02 -13.69 -14.34
CA TYR A 75 3.15 -13.38 -15.76
C TYR A 75 4.46 -13.90 -16.37
N GLY A 76 5.22 -14.72 -15.64
CA GLY A 76 6.49 -15.28 -16.08
C GLY A 76 7.67 -14.31 -16.04
N GLY A 77 7.47 -13.06 -15.61
CA GLY A 77 8.55 -12.10 -15.36
C GLY A 77 9.07 -12.18 -13.93
N LYS A 78 9.81 -11.17 -13.49
CA LYS A 78 10.47 -11.14 -12.18
C LYS A 78 9.95 -10.04 -11.26
N GLY A 79 9.51 -10.44 -10.07
CA GLY A 79 9.14 -9.55 -8.97
C GLY A 79 7.89 -8.70 -9.16
N SER A 80 7.71 -7.80 -8.20
CA SER A 80 6.57 -6.88 -8.13
C SER A 80 6.96 -5.50 -7.61
N ARG A 81 6.07 -4.53 -7.82
CA ARG A 81 6.16 -3.19 -7.22
C ARG A 81 4.82 -2.79 -6.60
N ILE A 82 4.89 -2.06 -5.51
CA ILE A 82 3.75 -1.63 -4.71
C ILE A 82 3.69 -0.11 -4.73
N GLN A 83 2.49 0.43 -4.84
CA GLN A 83 2.19 1.82 -4.58
C GLN A 83 1.12 1.88 -3.49
N VAL A 84 1.30 2.76 -2.51
CA VAL A 84 0.35 2.96 -1.42
C VAL A 84 -0.17 4.39 -1.44
N SER A 85 -1.41 4.57 -1.05
CA SER A 85 -2.06 5.88 -0.91
C SER A 85 -2.65 5.98 0.48
N ALA A 86 -2.11 6.91 1.27
CA ALA A 86 -2.69 7.24 2.58
C ALA A 86 -3.95 8.06 2.36
N CYS A 87 -5.06 7.68 2.99
CA CYS A 87 -6.35 8.36 2.81
C CYS A 87 -6.99 8.66 4.17
N VAL A 88 -7.69 9.79 4.24
CA VAL A 88 -8.56 10.20 5.35
C VAL A 88 -9.98 10.21 4.81
N ALA A 89 -10.89 9.51 5.49
CA ALA A 89 -12.30 9.51 5.13
C ALA A 89 -12.95 10.78 5.65
N SER A 90 -13.16 11.77 4.78
CA SER A 90 -13.82 13.04 5.08
C SER A 90 -15.32 12.99 4.78
N ILE A 91 -16.09 13.93 5.33
CA ILE A 91 -17.48 14.16 4.90
C ILE A 91 -17.42 14.77 3.48
N GLY A 92 -17.47 13.93 2.45
CA GLY A 92 -17.28 14.31 1.05
C GLY A 92 -16.41 13.31 0.29
N ASP A 93 -15.46 13.82 -0.51
CA ASP A 93 -14.44 13.00 -1.16
C ASP A 93 -13.31 12.66 -0.17
N ASP A 94 -12.77 11.45 -0.27
CA ASP A 94 -11.62 11.05 0.53
C ASP A 94 -10.37 11.78 0.05
N GLU A 95 -9.68 12.48 0.96
CA GLU A 95 -8.38 13.07 0.64
C GLU A 95 -7.34 11.94 0.66
N CYS A 96 -6.56 11.79 -0.40
CA CYS A 96 -5.53 10.75 -0.49
C CYS A 96 -4.19 11.30 -0.98
N GLN A 97 -3.09 10.84 -0.37
CA GLN A 97 -1.73 11.09 -0.86
C GLN A 97 -1.05 9.78 -1.26
N THR A 98 -0.71 9.70 -2.55
CA THR A 98 -0.12 8.51 -3.18
C THR A 98 1.40 8.55 -3.18
N SER A 99 2.03 7.42 -2.85
CA SER A 99 3.48 7.25 -2.89
C SER A 99 4.00 7.10 -4.32
N THR A 100 5.31 7.18 -4.49
CA THR A 100 5.95 6.60 -5.69
C THR A 100 5.83 5.08 -5.66
N TRP A 101 6.09 4.44 -6.80
CA TRP A 101 6.22 2.99 -6.85
C TRP A 101 7.45 2.52 -6.05
N ILE A 102 7.27 1.44 -5.30
CA ILE A 102 8.30 0.81 -4.47
C ILE A 102 8.48 -0.61 -4.99
N THR A 103 9.66 -0.93 -5.51
CA THR A 103 9.98 -2.32 -5.90
C THR A 103 10.08 -3.18 -4.63
N ASN A 104 9.57 -4.41 -4.70
CA ASN A 104 9.69 -5.37 -3.60
C ASN A 104 11.04 -6.09 -3.65
N ASP A 105 12.11 -5.32 -3.45
CA ASP A 105 13.47 -5.84 -3.33
C ASP A 105 13.75 -6.14 -1.85
N SER A 106 13.77 -7.43 -1.52
CA SER A 106 14.39 -7.99 -0.31
C SER A 106 15.91 -8.05 -0.41
#